data_AF-A0A6I1JB28-F1
#
_entry.id   AF-A0A6I1JB28-F1
#
_cell.length_a   1.000
_cell.length_b   1.000
_cell.length_c   1.000
_cell.angle_alpha   90.00
_cell.angle_beta   90.00
_cell.angle_gamma   90.00
#
_symmetry.space_group_name_H-M   'P 1'
#
loop_
_entity.id
_entity.type
_entity.pdbx_description
1 polymer ?
#
loop_
_entity_poly.entity_id
_entity_poly.type
_entity_poly.pdbx_seq_one_letter_code
_entity_poly.pdbx_strand_id
1 'polypeptide(L)' 'MRYDGESLAAVLGAGFARLETVAHSHLTPWGAAQSFQFSLFRRL' A
#
# COMPACT_ATOMS: atom_id res chain seq x y z
N MET A 1 0.81 9.67 -4.79
CA MET A 1 0.99 8.54 -3.84
C MET A 1 2.47 8.45 -3.51
N ARG A 2 2.85 8.52 -2.23
CA ARG A 2 4.25 8.72 -1.80
C ARG A 2 5.08 7.43 -1.73
N TYR A 3 4.42 6.29 -1.54
CA TYR A 3 5.01 4.95 -1.50
C TYR A 3 4.09 3.99 -2.25
N ASP A 4 4.65 3.19 -3.14
CA ASP A 4 4.00 2.05 -3.77
C ASP A 4 4.39 0.74 -3.06
N GLY A 5 3.81 -0.38 -3.48
CA GLY A 5 4.12 -1.66 -2.88
C GLY A 5 5.58 -2.08 -3.04
N GLU A 6 6.27 -1.63 -4.08
CA GLU A 6 7.66 -2.02 -4.36
C GLU A 6 8.64 -1.27 -3.46
N SER A 7 8.48 0.05 -3.34
CA SER A 7 9.20 0.87 -2.39
C SER A 7 8.99 0.42 -0.94
N LEU A 8 7.77 0.00 -0.57
CA LEU A 8 7.50 -0.62 0.74
C LEU A 8 8.23 -1.96 0.92
N ALA A 9 8.26 -2.81 -0.11
CA ALA A 9 8.99 -4.09 -0.05
C ALA A 9 10.50 -3.86 0.14
N ALA A 10 11.07 -2.86 -0.54
CA ALA A 10 12.47 -2.49 -0.40
C ALA A 10 12.81 -2.02 1.02
N VAL A 11 11.91 -1.26 1.66
CA VAL A 11 12.09 -0.80 3.06
C VAL A 11 11.97 -1.95 4.06
N LEU A 12 11.03 -2.88 3.87
CA LEU A 12 10.83 -4.03 4.76
C LEU A 12 11.93 -5.10 4.61
N GLY A 13 12.53 -5.19 3.42
CA GLY A 13 13.65 -6.06 3.13
C GLY A 13 13.28 -7.53 2.97
N ALA A 14 14.32 -8.37 2.85
CA ALA A 14 14.22 -9.77 2.43
C ALA A 14 13.44 -10.68 3.40
N GLY A 15 13.13 -10.24 4.62
CA GLY A 15 12.30 -11.00 5.56
C GLY A 15 10.80 -10.97 5.24
N PHE A 16 10.38 -10.22 4.21
CA PHE A 16 8.99 -10.07 3.84
C PHE A 16 8.81 -10.24 2.33
N ALA A 17 7.80 -11.01 1.95
CA ALA A 17 7.34 -11.12 0.57
C ALA A 17 6.05 -10.33 0.38
N ARG A 18 6.04 -9.39 -0.57
CA ARG A 18 4.82 -8.69 -1.00
C ARG A 18 3.90 -9.67 -1.71
N LEU A 19 2.66 -9.76 -1.27
CA LEU A 19 1.64 -10.61 -1.87
C LEU A 19 0.69 -9.83 -2.77
N GLU A 20 0.29 -8.63 -2.34
CA GLU A 20 -0.72 -7.84 -3.04
C GLU A 20 -0.48 -6.34 -2.87
N THR A 21 -1.02 -5.55 -3.78
CA THR A 21 -1.05 -4.09 -3.74
C THR A 21 -2.38 -3.62 -4.32
N VAL A 22 -3.16 -2.90 -3.52
CA VAL A 22 -4.49 -2.38 -3.89
C VAL A 22 -4.49 -0.87 -3.79
N ALA A 23 -4.77 -0.20 -4.90
CA ALA A 23 -5.09 1.22 -4.90
C ALA A 23 -6.54 1.42 -4.47
N HIS A 24 -6.79 2.38 -3.59
CA HIS A 24 -8.11 2.66 -3.07
C HIS A 24 -8.41 4.15 -3.11
N SER A 25 -9.50 4.53 -3.79
CA SER A 25 -10.02 5.89 -3.76
C SER A 25 -11.12 5.97 -2.71
N HIS A 26 -10.84 6.62 -1.59
CA HIS A 26 -11.79 6.81 -0.51
C HIS A 26 -12.52 8.14 -0.69
N LEU A 27 -13.86 8.13 -0.58
CA LEU A 27 -14.65 9.34 -0.50
C LEU A 27 -14.88 9.70 0.96
N THR A 28 -14.45 10.90 1.36
CA THR A 28 -14.70 11.39 2.71
C THR A 28 -16.18 11.66 2.93
N PRO A 29 -16.63 11.71 4.20
CA PRO A 29 -17.99 12.15 4.52
C PRO A 29 -18.37 13.52 3.95
N TRP A 30 -17.38 14.37 3.64
CA TRP A 30 -17.57 15.70 3.04
C TRP A 30 -17.34 15.71 1.52
N GLY A 31 -17.28 14.55 0.87
CA GLY A 31 -17.26 14.41 -0.59
C GLY A 31 -15.90 14.60 -1.27
N ALA A 32 -14.82 14.75 -0.51
CA ALA A 32 -13.48 14.83 -1.07
C ALA A 32 -12.92 13.42 -1.36
N ALA A 33 -12.25 13.25 -2.50
CA ALA A 33 -11.54 12.01 -2.82
C ALA A 33 -10.13 12.01 -2.18
N GLN A 34 -9.78 10.93 -1.50
CA GLN A 34 -8.45 10.67 -0.97
C GLN A 34 -7.90 9.38 -1.56
N SER A 35 -6.69 9.44 -2.09
CA SER A 35 -6.02 8.28 -2.70
C SER A 35 -5.17 7.57 -1.65
N PHE A 36 -5.53 6.32 -1.37
CA PHE A 36 -4.81 5.40 -0.51
C PHE A 36 -4.24 4.24 -1.33
N GLN A 37 -3.28 3.55 -0.74
CA GLN A 37 -2.84 2.26 -1.22
C GLN A 37 -2.50 1.36 -0.05
N PHE A 38 -2.82 0.09 -0.22
CA PHE A 38 -2.61 -0.96 0.77
C PHE A 38 -1.77 -2.07 0.15
N SER A 39 -0.71 -2.49 0.83
CA SER A 39 0.11 -3.63 0.44
C SER A 39 0.02 -4.73 1.49
N LEU A 40 -0.22 -5.97 1.05
CA LEU A 40 -0.17 -7.14 1.92
C LEU A 40 1.22 -7.77 1.83
N PHE A 41 1.81 -8.09 2.98
CA PHE A 41 3.09 -8.77 3.09
C PHE A 41 2.97 -10.03 3.93
N ARG A 42 3.70 -11.07 3.55
CA ARG A 42 3.93 -12.27 4.35
C ARG A 42 5.35 -12.23 4.91
N ARG A 43 5.50 -12.49 6.20
CA ARG A 43 6.83 -12.72 6.79
C ARG A 43 7.36 -14.08 6.32
N LEU A 44 8.60 -14.11 5.86
CA LEU A 44 9.31 -15.33 5.45
C LEU A 44 9.93 -16.05 6.64
#